data_AF-A0A2V7Y771-F1
#
_entry.id   AF-A0A2V7Y771-F1
#
_cell.length_a   1.000
_cell.length_b   1.000
_cell.length_c   1.000
_cell.angle_alpha   90.00
_cell.angle_beta   90.00
_cell.angle_gamma   90.00
#
_symmetry.space_group_name_H-M   'P 1'
#
loop_
_entity.id
_entity.type
_entity.pdbx_description
1 polymer ?
#
loop_
_entity_poly.entity_id
_entity_poly.type
_entity_poly.pdbx_seq_one_letter_code
_entity_poly.pdbx_strand_id
1 'polypeptide(L)'
;MTNESRRQLVTRRCRVCEWQGERIEPADGDTGCPWCHAPTRCVRTVPLSERRRPVGLSAHAAALGRRGGLKGGPARAAALTGSRRREIAQTAARARWGRRQKRETGGD
;
A
#
# COMPACT_ATOMS: atom_id res chain seq x y z
N MET A 1 -9.93 6.76 -19.81
CA MET A 1 -9.74 6.96 -18.35
C MET A 1 -10.46 5.82 -17.65
N THR A 2 -9.76 4.71 -17.45
CA THR A 2 -10.34 3.47 -16.94
C THR A 2 -10.83 3.67 -15.50
N ASN A 3 -12.01 3.14 -15.22
CA ASN A 3 -12.76 3.19 -13.96
C ASN A 3 -12.07 2.38 -12.84
N GLU A 4 -10.75 2.53 -12.68
CA GLU A 4 -9.93 1.70 -11.79
C GLU A 4 -9.58 2.41 -10.48
N SER A 5 -9.81 3.74 -10.42
CA SER A 5 -9.38 4.59 -9.32
C SER A 5 -10.42 4.77 -8.21
N ARG A 6 -11.65 4.27 -8.34
CA ARG A 6 -12.74 4.50 -7.36
C ARG A 6 -13.08 3.25 -6.56
N ARG A 7 -12.09 2.64 -5.91
CA ARG A 7 -12.34 1.56 -4.94
C ARG A 7 -13.06 2.14 -3.73
N GLN A 8 -14.05 1.42 -3.22
CA GLN A 8 -14.84 1.82 -2.05
C GLN A 8 -14.77 0.70 -1.01
N LEU A 9 -14.82 1.10 0.26
CA LEU A 9 -15.08 0.15 1.33
C LEU A 9 -16.59 -0.01 1.42
N VAL A 10 -17.06 -1.20 1.08
CA VAL A 10 -18.48 -1.53 1.02
C VAL A 10 -18.81 -2.51 2.11
N THR A 11 -19.79 -2.18 2.95
CA THR A 11 -20.42 -3.14 3.86
C THR A 11 -21.49 -3.88 3.07
N ARG A 12 -21.33 -5.20 2.92
CA ARG A 12 -22.28 -6.10 2.24
C ARG A 12 -23.06 -6.90 3.27
N ARG A 13 -24.36 -7.09 3.03
CA ARG A 13 -25.22 -8.00 3.80
C ARG A 13 -25.84 -9.04 2.88
N CYS A 14 -25.65 -10.31 3.19
CA CYS A 14 -26.32 -11.42 2.53
C CYS A 14 -27.80 -11.42 2.91
N ARG A 15 -28.69 -11.61 1.92
CA ARG A 15 -30.14 -11.70 2.17
C ARG A 15 -30.60 -13.10 2.60
N VAL A 16 -29.73 -14.11 2.48
CA VAL A 16 -30.07 -15.53 2.73
C VAL A 16 -29.57 -15.99 4.10
N CYS A 17 -28.28 -15.81 4.40
CA CYS A 17 -27.68 -16.23 5.67
C CYS A 17 -27.39 -15.08 6.64
N GLU A 18 -27.86 -13.88 6.31
CA GLU A 18 -27.66 -12.63 7.06
C GLU A 18 -26.21 -12.18 7.30
N TRP A 19 -25.23 -12.88 6.73
CA TRP A 19 -23.81 -12.52 6.82
C TRP A 19 -23.59 -11.04 6.51
N GLN A 20 -22.82 -10.36 7.36
CA GLN A 20 -22.40 -8.98 7.19
C GLN A 20 -20.88 -8.91 7.16
N GLY A 21 -20.32 -8.22 6.18
CA GLY A 21 -18.87 -8.04 6.10
C GLY A 21 -18.46 -6.87 5.23
N GLU A 22 -17.26 -6.37 5.50
CA GLU A 22 -16.65 -5.28 4.72
C GLU A 22 -15.76 -5.86 3.60
N ARG A 23 -15.84 -5.23 2.43
CA ARG A 23 -15.08 -5.59 1.22
C ARG A 23 -14.61 -4.33 0.51
N ILE A 24 -13.45 -4.43 -0.14
CA ILE A 24 -12.93 -3.38 -1.01
C ILE A 24 -13.34 -3.76 -2.43
N GLU A 25 -14.26 -3.01 -3.00
CA GLU A 25 -14.87 -3.29 -4.30
C GLU A 25 -14.73 -2.08 -5.22
N PRO A 26 -14.74 -2.28 -6.55
CA PRO A 26 -14.96 -1.18 -7.48
C PRO A 26 -16.39 -0.62 -7.29
N ALA A 27 -16.62 0.63 -7.68
CA ALA A 27 -17.89 1.32 -7.46
C ALA A 27 -19.12 0.61 -8.05
N ASP A 28 -18.91 -0.32 -8.99
CA ASP A 28 -19.89 -1.11 -9.73
C ASP A 28 -19.79 -2.62 -9.46
N GLY A 29 -19.00 -3.08 -8.49
CA GLY A 29 -18.79 -4.50 -8.22
C GLY A 29 -20.00 -5.18 -7.57
N ASP A 30 -20.51 -6.26 -8.17
CA ASP A 30 -21.36 -7.24 -7.48
C ASP A 30 -20.50 -8.38 -6.93
N THR A 31 -20.80 -8.83 -5.71
CA THR A 31 -20.03 -9.89 -5.03
C THR A 31 -20.97 -10.78 -4.23
N GLY A 32 -20.94 -12.08 -4.53
CA GLY A 32 -21.70 -13.09 -3.82
C GLY A 32 -21.22 -13.30 -2.39
N CYS A 33 -22.11 -13.81 -1.53
CA CYS A 33 -21.79 -14.11 -0.15
C CYS A 33 -20.67 -15.17 -0.07
N PRO A 34 -19.62 -15.00 0.74
CA PRO A 34 -18.55 -16.00 0.86
C PRO A 34 -18.99 -17.35 1.44
N TRP A 35 -20.14 -17.40 2.11
CA TRP A 35 -20.63 -18.58 2.81
C TRP A 35 -21.65 -19.39 2.01
N CYS A 36 -22.57 -18.70 1.33
CA CYS A 36 -23.67 -19.36 0.62
C CYS A 36 -23.78 -18.95 -0.84
N HIS A 37 -22.85 -18.12 -1.34
CA HIS A 37 -22.78 -17.60 -2.72
C HIS A 37 -24.00 -16.81 -3.21
N ALA A 38 -24.99 -16.60 -2.34
CA ALA A 38 -26.17 -15.81 -2.62
C ALA A 38 -25.83 -14.31 -2.85
N PRO A 39 -26.68 -13.58 -3.59
CA PRO A 39 -26.46 -12.16 -3.82
C PRO A 39 -26.44 -11.37 -2.52
N THR A 40 -25.49 -10.44 -2.41
CA THR A 40 -25.36 -9.54 -1.26
C THR A 40 -25.81 -8.14 -1.65
N ARG A 41 -26.49 -7.44 -0.74
CA ARG A 41 -26.79 -6.02 -0.93
C ARG A 41 -25.72 -5.16 -0.26
N CYS A 42 -25.31 -4.10 -0.93
CA CYS A 42 -24.57 -3.03 -0.28
C CYS A 42 -25.50 -2.32 0.73
N VAL A 43 -25.07 -2.21 1.99
CA VAL A 43 -25.78 -1.47 3.04
C VAL A 43 -25.09 -0.16 3.42
N ARG A 44 -23.79 -0.04 3.14
CA ARG A 44 -23.00 1.17 3.39
C ARG A 44 -21.85 1.24 2.41
N THR A 45 -21.66 2.38 1.76
CA THR A 45 -20.47 2.69 1.00
C THR A 45 -19.69 3.79 1.70
N VAL A 46 -18.39 3.57 1.90
CA VAL A 46 -17.45 4.59 2.29
C VAL A 46 -16.46 4.74 1.14
N PRO A 47 -16.38 5.91 0.48
CA PRO A 47 -15.32 6.11 -0.50
C PRO A 47 -13.99 5.92 0.24
N LEU A 48 -13.15 5.00 -0.25
CA LEU A 48 -11.76 4.98 0.17
C LEU A 48 -11.12 6.19 -0.47
N SER A 49 -11.33 7.36 0.14
CA SER A 49 -10.75 8.62 -0.29
C SER A 49 -9.27 8.35 -0.50
N GLU A 50 -8.85 8.38 -1.76
CA GLU A 50 -7.50 8.12 -2.19
C GLU A 50 -6.55 8.82 -1.23
N ARG A 51 -5.50 8.10 -0.78
CA ARG A 51 -4.47 8.59 0.16
C ARG A 51 -4.36 10.09 0.05
N ARG A 52 -5.00 10.80 1.00
CA ARG A 52 -5.04 12.26 0.97
C ARG A 52 -3.59 12.68 1.09
N ARG A 53 -2.97 13.05 -0.04
CA ARG A 53 -1.63 13.64 -0.04
C ARG A 53 -1.73 14.76 0.98
N PRO A 54 -0.93 14.76 2.07
CA PRO A 54 -1.10 15.74 3.12
C PRO A 54 -0.99 17.12 2.47
N VAL A 55 -2.13 17.79 2.36
CA VAL A 55 -2.22 19.14 1.82
C VAL A 55 -1.58 20.02 2.86
N GLY A 56 -0.43 20.61 2.51
CA GLY A 56 0.25 21.58 3.35
C GLY A 56 1.28 21.00 4.31
N LEU A 57 2.33 20.33 3.80
CA LEU A 57 3.62 20.55 4.46
C LEU A 57 3.95 22.01 4.19
N SER A 58 3.77 22.89 5.19
CA SER A 58 4.09 24.30 5.04
C SER A 58 5.51 24.44 4.50
N ALA A 59 5.77 25.46 3.68
CA ALA A 59 7.12 25.68 3.14
C ALA A 59 8.20 25.67 4.25
N HIS A 60 7.80 26.11 5.44
CA HIS A 60 8.58 26.01 6.67
C HIS A 60 8.88 24.56 7.09
N ALA A 61 7.87 23.69 7.22
CA ALA A 61 8.09 22.29 7.57
C ALA A 61 8.94 21.54 6.52
N ALA A 62 8.79 21.86 5.23
CA ALA A 62 9.66 21.34 4.18
C ALA A 62 11.11 21.82 4.33
N ALA A 63 11.32 23.11 4.66
CA ALA A 63 12.63 23.67 4.90
C ALA A 63 13.32 23.05 6.13
N LEU A 64 12.58 22.83 7.22
CA LEU A 64 13.09 22.13 8.42
C LEU A 64 13.50 20.70 8.11
N GLY A 65 12.68 19.95 7.38
CA GLY A 65 13.00 18.59 6.95
C GLY A 65 14.27 18.52 6.09
N ARG A 66 14.43 19.46 5.15
CA ARG A 66 15.67 19.57 4.33
C ARG A 66 16.89 19.87 5.19
N ARG A 67 16.79 20.86 6.09
CA ARG A 67 17.89 21.22 7.00
C ARG A 67 18.31 20.03 7.87
N GLY A 68 17.35 19.28 8.39
CA GLY A 68 17.59 18.06 9.16
C GLY A 68 18.24 16.95 8.33
N GLY A 69 17.78 16.76 7.08
CA GLY A 69 18.33 15.77 6.16
C GLY A 69 19.78 16.03 5.77
N LEU A 70 20.12 17.29 5.48
CA LEU A 70 21.50 17.69 5.13
C LEU A 70 22.50 17.42 6.25
N LYS A 71 22.08 17.55 7.52
CA LYS A 71 22.92 17.21 8.67
C LYS A 71 22.88 15.71 8.99
N GLY A 72 21.69 15.12 9.02
CA GLY A 72 21.46 13.75 9.48
C GLY A 72 21.94 12.69 8.51
N GLY A 73 21.92 12.95 7.20
CA GLY A 73 22.43 12.04 6.18
C GLY A 73 23.92 11.72 6.37
N PRO A 74 24.80 12.72 6.31
CA PRO A 74 26.24 12.54 6.54
C PRO A 74 26.54 11.96 7.93
N ALA A 75 25.85 12.43 8.98
CA ALA A 75 26.04 11.90 10.33
C ALA A 75 25.73 10.40 10.42
N ARG A 76 24.61 9.95 9.82
CA ARG A 76 24.30 8.52 9.74
C ARG A 76 25.31 7.75 8.91
N ALA A 77 25.79 8.31 7.80
CA ALA A 77 26.79 7.65 6.96
C ALA A 77 28.12 7.47 7.70
N ALA A 78 28.56 8.49 8.45
CA ALA A 78 29.78 8.45 9.25
C ALA A 78 29.69 7.46 10.43
N ALA A 79 28.49 7.29 11.01
CA ALA A 79 28.26 6.33 12.09
C ALA A 79 28.33 4.86 11.65
N LEU A 80 28.28 4.57 10.34
CA LEU A 80 28.32 3.20 9.83
C LEU A 80 29.75 2.71 9.61
N THR A 81 30.06 1.55 10.19
CA THR A 81 31.30 0.82 9.91
C THR A 81 31.35 0.33 8.46
N GLY A 82 32.54 0.03 7.95
CA GLY A 82 32.72 -0.52 6.60
C GLY A 82 31.97 -1.86 6.39
N SER A 83 32.00 -2.74 7.40
CA SER A 83 31.26 -4.01 7.37
C SER A 83 29.75 -3.79 7.29
N ARG A 84 29.21 -2.90 8.12
CA ARG A 84 27.78 -2.58 8.10
C ARG A 84 27.34 -1.94 6.78
N ARG A 85 28.17 -1.07 6.20
CA ARG A 85 27.93 -0.50 4.86
C ARG A 85 27.85 -1.58 3.79
N ARG A 86 28.76 -2.57 3.82
CA ARG A 86 28.77 -3.70 2.89
C ARG A 86 27.50 -4.56 3.01
N GLU A 87 27.08 -4.85 4.24
CA GLU A 87 25.87 -5.64 4.52
C GLU A 87 24.60 -4.95 3.99
N ILE A 88 24.47 -3.63 4.23
CA ILE A 88 23.36 -2.81 3.70
C ILE A 88 23.34 -2.86 2.17
N ALA A 89 24.51 -2.73 1.53
CA ALA A 89 24.61 -2.76 0.07
C ALA A 89 24.19 -4.13 -0.51
N GLN A 90 24.63 -5.23 0.08
CA GLN A 90 24.23 -6.58 -0.34
C GLN A 90 22.72 -6.79 -0.18
N THR A 91 22.15 -6.37 0.95
CA THR A 91 20.71 -6.45 1.21
C THR A 91 19.91 -5.62 0.20
N ALA A 92 20.37 -4.40 -0.11
CA ALA A 92 19.74 -3.56 -1.13
C ALA A 92 19.81 -4.21 -2.53
N ALA A 93 20.94 -4.81 -2.90
CA ALA A 93 21.09 -5.50 -4.18
C ALA A 93 20.14 -6.71 -4.29
N ARG A 94 20.06 -7.55 -3.25
CA ARG A 94 19.11 -8.67 -3.20
C ARG A 94 17.66 -8.21 -3.31
N ALA A 95 17.28 -7.13 -2.63
CA ALA A 95 15.92 -6.61 -2.69
C ALA A 95 15.55 -6.07 -4.09
N ARG A 96 16.48 -5.37 -4.74
CA ARG A 96 16.26 -4.80 -6.08
C ARG A 96 16.26 -5.87 -7.18
N TRP A 97 17.18 -6.83 -7.12
CA TRP A 97 17.46 -7.73 -8.24
C TRP A 97 17.04 -9.19 -7.99
N GLY A 98 16.80 -9.59 -6.74
CA GLY A 98 16.49 -10.99 -6.39
C GLY A 98 15.17 -11.50 -6.97
N ARG A 99 14.20 -10.62 -7.23
CA ARG A 99 12.94 -11.01 -7.90
C ARG A 99 13.14 -11.36 -9.38
N ARG A 100 14.08 -10.70 -10.07
CA ARG A 100 14.39 -10.98 -11.48
C ARG A 100 14.99 -12.37 -11.62
N GLN A 101 15.97 -12.68 -10.76
CA GLN A 101 16.59 -14.01 -10.73
C GLN A 101 15.59 -15.11 -10.40
N LYS A 102 14.67 -14.90 -9.45
CA LYS A 102 13.63 -15.90 -9.16
C LYS A 102 12.70 -16.16 -10.35
N ARG A 103 12.38 -15.15 -11.15
CA ARG A 103 11.54 -15.30 -12.36
C ARG A 103 12.28 -15.96 -13.52
N GLU A 104 13.61 -15.87 -13.56
CA GLU A 104 14.44 -16.45 -14.61
C GLU A 104 14.84 -17.91 -14.31
N THR A 105 14.92 -18.29 -13.03
CA THR A 105 15.30 -19.64 -12.60
C THR A 105 14.11 -20.51 -12.16
N GLY A 106 12.88 -19.98 -12.14
CA GLY A 106 11.70 -20.72 -11.69
C GLY A 106 10.41 -20.16 -12.28
N GLY A 107 10.09 -20.59 -13.49
CA GLY A 107 8.72 -20.75 -13.96
C GLY A 107 8.32 -22.20 -13.76
N ASP A 108 7.40 -22.42 -12.82
CA ASP A 108 6.46 -23.55 -12.72
C ASP A 108 5.09 -22.90 -12.44
#